data_AF-W5JVC2-F1
#
_entry.id   AF-W5JVC2-F1
#
_cell.length_a   1.000
_cell.length_b   1.000
_cell.length_c   1.000
_cell.angle_alpha   90.00
_cell.angle_beta   90.00
_cell.angle_gamma   90.00
#
_symmetry.space_group_name_H-M   'P 1'
#
loop_
_entity.id
_entity.type
_entity.pdbx_description
1 polymer ?
#
loop_
_entity_poly.entity_id
_entity_poly.type
_entity_poly.pdbx_seq_one_letter_code
_entity_poly.pdbx_strand_id
1 'polypeptide(L)'
;MSMEAFNHHAAITELQQKEEEVVDNHQRVHEFMEKSIQESRKLLNLANTVYCDQLAYAKACKSLFSTLAENASMMSGLLTEFETMLLQEEMASQAAHQY
;
A
#
# COMPACT_ATOMS: atom_id res chain seq x y z
N MET A 1 -29.26 -22.70 7.73
CA MET A 1 -28.12 -21.90 8.23
C MET A 1 -28.66 -20.93 9.26
N SER A 2 -28.03 -20.80 10.44
CA SER A 2 -28.41 -19.76 11.39
C SER A 2 -27.99 -18.38 10.87
N MET A 3 -28.67 -17.33 11.32
CA MET A 3 -28.35 -15.93 10.96
C MET A 3 -26.89 -15.58 11.33
N GLU A 4 -26.41 -16.11 12.45
CA GLU A 4 -25.02 -15.94 12.92
C GLU A 4 -24.01 -16.58 11.97
N ALA A 5 -24.25 -17.82 11.51
CA ALA A 5 -23.37 -18.49 10.56
C ALA A 5 -23.31 -17.77 9.20
N PHE A 6 -24.42 -17.14 8.77
CA PHE A 6 -24.45 -16.32 7.56
C PHE A 6 -23.63 -15.03 7.73
N ASN A 7 -23.77 -14.35 8.87
CA ASN A 7 -23.03 -13.12 9.16
C ASN A 7 -21.52 -13.35 9.29
N HIS A 8 -21.10 -14.45 9.92
CA HIS A 8 -19.68 -14.82 9.98
C HIS A 8 -19.09 -15.11 8.60
N HIS A 9 -19.83 -15.82 7.75
CA HIS A 9 -19.35 -16.13 6.39
C HIS A 9 -19.21 -14.86 5.52
N ALA A 10 -20.13 -13.90 5.68
CA ALA A 10 -20.04 -12.60 5.00
C ALA A 10 -18.79 -11.81 5.44
N ALA A 11 -18.53 -11.73 6.75
CA ALA A 11 -17.35 -11.03 7.28
C ALA A 11 -16.03 -11.65 6.80
N ILE A 12 -15.93 -12.99 6.75
CA ILE A 12 -14.76 -13.69 6.21
C ILE A 12 -14.57 -13.39 4.72
N THR A 13 -15.66 -13.34 3.95
CA THR A 13 -15.60 -13.04 2.52
C THR A 13 -15.09 -11.61 2.28
N GLU A 14 -15.54 -10.65 3.07
CA GLU A 14 -15.07 -9.25 3.00
C GLU A 14 -13.57 -9.14 3.35
N LEU A 15 -13.10 -9.88 4.36
CA LEU A 15 -11.69 -9.95 4.71
C LEU A 15 -10.82 -10.52 3.59
N GLN A 16 -11.28 -11.60 2.94
CA GLN A 16 -10.57 -12.20 1.81
C GLN A 16 -10.48 -11.23 0.62
N GLN A 17 -11.56 -10.51 0.32
CA GLN A 17 -11.51 -9.46 -0.71
C GLN A 17 -10.54 -8.34 -0.35
N LYS A 18 -10.48 -7.94 0.92
CA LYS A 18 -9.53 -6.92 1.37
C LYS A 18 -8.09 -7.41 1.28
N GLU A 19 -7.83 -8.67 1.63
CA GLU A 19 -6.52 -9.30 1.47
C GLU A 19 -6.05 -9.27 0.01
N GLU A 20 -6.91 -9.68 -0.93
CA GLU A 20 -6.63 -9.61 -2.37
C GLU A 20 -6.31 -8.19 -2.81
N GLU A 21 -7.10 -7.19 -2.38
CA GLU A 21 -6.85 -5.77 -2.69
C GLU A 21 -5.47 -5.31 -2.19
N VAL A 22 -5.11 -5.66 -0.96
CA VAL A 22 -3.83 -5.30 -0.33
C VAL A 22 -2.67 -5.94 -1.08
N VAL A 23 -2.78 -7.22 -1.45
CA VAL A 23 -1.73 -7.94 -2.19
C VAL A 23 -1.55 -7.35 -3.59
N ASP A 24 -2.65 -7.08 -4.30
CA ASP A 24 -2.62 -6.43 -5.60
C ASP A 24 -1.99 -5.04 -5.53
N ASN A 25 -2.32 -4.25 -4.51
CA ASN A 25 -1.74 -2.93 -4.32
C ASN A 25 -0.24 -3.02 -4.00
N HIS A 26 0.15 -3.97 -3.13
CA HIS A 26 1.55 -4.20 -2.80
C HIS A 26 2.37 -4.54 -4.06
N GLN A 27 1.85 -5.39 -4.96
CA GLN A 27 2.50 -5.68 -6.23
C GLN A 27 2.67 -4.41 -7.10
N ARG A 28 1.65 -3.56 -7.20
CA ARG A 28 1.73 -2.29 -7.95
C ARG A 28 2.75 -1.33 -7.34
N VAL A 29 2.78 -1.20 -6.02
CA VAL A 29 3.74 -0.37 -5.30
C VAL A 29 5.15 -0.91 -5.48
N HIS A 30 5.34 -2.23 -5.48
CA HIS A 30 6.62 -2.87 -5.77
C HIS A 30 7.15 -2.50 -7.16
N GLU A 31 6.34 -2.68 -8.20
CA GLU A 31 6.72 -2.30 -9.57
C GLU A 31 7.00 -0.80 -9.71
N PHE A 32 6.24 0.04 -8.99
CA PHE A 32 6.49 1.47 -8.93
C PHE A 32 7.84 1.79 -8.28
N MET A 33 8.17 1.16 -7.14
CA MET A 33 9.46 1.35 -6.47
C MET A 33 10.65 0.97 -7.36
N GLU A 34 10.55 -0.14 -8.11
CA GLU A 34 11.59 -0.53 -9.06
C GLU A 34 11.85 0.56 -10.11
N LYS A 35 10.77 1.13 -10.68
CA LYS A 35 10.86 2.25 -11.64
C LYS A 35 11.44 3.50 -10.98
N SER A 36 11.01 3.83 -9.77
CA SER A 36 11.50 4.98 -9.02
C SER A 36 13.00 4.88 -8.70
N ILE A 37 13.52 3.68 -8.40
CA ILE A 37 14.95 3.45 -8.19
C ILE A 37 15.73 3.76 -9.48
N GLN A 38 15.22 3.29 -10.63
CA GLN A 38 15.87 3.57 -11.92
C GLN A 38 15.86 5.06 -12.24
N GLU A 39 14.75 5.76 -12.00
CA GLU A 39 14.63 7.20 -12.20
C GLU A 39 15.54 7.99 -11.26
N SER A 40 15.58 7.63 -9.97
CA SER A 40 16.47 8.22 -8.97
C SER A 40 17.94 8.12 -9.40
N ARG A 41 18.36 6.94 -9.90
CA ARG A 41 19.72 6.75 -10.45
C ARG A 41 20.00 7.66 -11.64
N LYS A 42 19.04 7.82 -12.57
CA LYS A 42 19.19 8.73 -13.71
C LYS A 42 19.35 10.18 -13.27
N LEU A 43 18.54 10.63 -12.31
CA LEU A 43 18.62 11.98 -11.76
C LEU A 43 19.96 12.24 -11.07
N LEU A 44 20.45 11.28 -10.27
CA LEU A 44 21.76 11.39 -9.65
C LEU A 44 22.88 11.48 -10.68
N ASN A 45 22.82 10.66 -11.73
CA ASN A 45 23.80 10.73 -12.81
C ASN A 45 23.76 12.07 -13.56
N LEU A 46 22.57 12.64 -13.77
CA LEU A 46 22.41 13.96 -14.38
C LEU A 46 23.09 15.06 -13.54
N ALA A 47 22.94 15.00 -12.22
CA ALA A 47 23.56 15.96 -11.30
C ALA A 47 25.09 15.98 -11.37
N ASN A 48 25.72 14.89 -11.80
CA ASN A 48 27.17 14.78 -11.97
C ASN A 48 27.67 15.32 -13.33
N THR A 49 26.78 15.80 -14.20
CA THR A 49 27.17 16.37 -15.51
C THR A 49 27.41 17.88 -15.39
N VAL A 50 28.42 18.38 -16.12
CA VAL A 50 28.80 19.81 -16.11
C VAL A 50 27.68 20.71 -16.66
N TYR A 51 26.83 20.17 -17.53
CA TYR A 51 25.71 20.88 -18.17
C TYR A 51 24.36 20.65 -17.48
N CYS A 52 24.36 20.12 -16.25
CA CYS A 52 23.13 19.86 -15.53
C CYS A 52 22.32 21.15 -15.34
N ASP A 53 21.10 21.18 -15.86
CA ASP A 53 20.11 22.17 -15.46
C ASP A 53 19.65 21.85 -14.03
N GLN A 54 20.22 22.58 -13.07
CA GLN A 54 19.98 22.39 -11.64
C GLN A 54 18.52 22.63 -11.26
N LEU A 55 17.82 23.56 -11.93
CA LEU A 55 16.41 23.83 -11.64
C LEU A 55 15.52 22.71 -12.15
N ALA A 56 15.79 22.21 -13.37
CA ALA A 56 15.08 21.06 -13.92
C ALA A 56 15.32 19.80 -13.08
N TYR A 57 16.57 19.54 -12.67
CA TYR A 57 16.94 18.46 -11.76
C TYR A 57 16.16 18.55 -10.44
N ALA A 58 16.18 19.71 -9.78
CA ALA A 58 15.49 19.90 -8.50
C ALA A 58 13.97 19.66 -8.61
N LYS A 59 13.34 20.14 -9.70
CA LYS A 59 11.91 19.90 -9.97
C LYS A 59 11.63 18.41 -10.19
N ALA A 60 12.46 17.72 -10.96
CA ALA A 60 12.29 16.29 -11.23
C ALA A 60 12.44 15.45 -9.95
N CYS A 61 13.46 15.72 -9.13
CA CYS A 61 13.61 15.09 -7.82
C CYS A 61 12.38 15.32 -6.94
N LYS A 62 11.89 16.57 -6.85
CA LYS A 62 10.68 16.87 -6.08
C LYS A 62 9.47 16.07 -6.57
N SER A 63 9.27 15.99 -7.88
CA SER A 63 8.17 15.23 -8.47
C SER A 63 8.25 13.74 -8.12
N LEU A 64 9.44 13.14 -8.24
CA LEU A 64 9.67 11.73 -7.90
C LEU A 64 9.35 11.45 -6.42
N PHE A 65 9.89 12.27 -5.51
CA PHE A 65 9.70 12.07 -4.07
C PHE A 65 8.27 12.39 -3.61
N SER A 66 7.58 13.35 -4.23
CA SER A 66 6.15 13.59 -3.97
C SER A 66 5.32 12.37 -4.36
N THR A 67 5.57 11.79 -5.54
CA THR A 67 4.84 10.59 -6.00
C THR A 67 5.14 9.37 -5.11
N LEU A 68 6.38 9.23 -4.64
CA LEU A 68 6.76 8.21 -3.66
C LEU A 68 6.00 8.36 -2.34
N ALA A 69 5.89 9.58 -1.83
CA ALA A 69 5.16 9.84 -0.58
C ALA A 69 3.66 9.52 -0.72
N GLU A 70 3.05 9.87 -1.85
CA GLU A 70 1.65 9.55 -2.14
C GLU A 70 1.40 8.03 -2.20
N ASN A 71 2.24 7.28 -2.90
CA ASN A 71 2.15 5.81 -2.96
C ASN A 71 2.35 5.17 -1.58
N ALA A 72 3.33 5.65 -0.81
CA ALA A 72 3.58 5.16 0.55
C ALA A 72 2.39 5.43 1.48
N SER A 73 1.80 6.63 1.40
CA SER A 73 0.62 6.99 2.20
C SER A 73 -0.59 6.13 1.83
N MET A 74 -0.82 5.86 0.54
CA MET A 74 -1.91 5.00 0.08
C MET A 74 -1.76 3.57 0.61
N MET A 75 -0.58 2.97 0.42
CA MET A 75 -0.30 1.60 0.89
C MET A 75 -0.44 1.50 2.41
N SER A 76 0.08 2.49 3.14
CA SER A 76 -0.06 2.54 4.60
C SER A 76 -1.53 2.60 5.02
N GLY A 77 -2.36 3.39 4.34
CA GLY A 77 -3.80 3.46 4.61
C GLY A 77 -4.49 2.11 4.41
N LEU A 78 -4.24 1.45 3.28
CA LEU A 78 -4.80 0.13 2.99
C LEU A 78 -4.40 -0.93 4.02
N LEU A 79 -3.14 -0.94 4.46
CA LEU A 79 -2.67 -1.85 5.49
C LEU A 79 -3.30 -1.58 6.85
N THR A 80 -3.46 -0.31 7.23
CA THR A 80 -4.14 0.07 8.48
C THR A 80 -5.61 -0.36 8.48
N GLU A 81 -6.32 -0.20 7.36
CA GLU A 81 -7.69 -0.70 7.21
C GLU A 81 -7.74 -2.22 7.36
N PHE A 82 -6.84 -2.93 6.66
CA PHE A 82 -6.79 -4.39 6.72
C PHE A 82 -6.45 -4.91 8.11
N GLU A 83 -5.47 -4.31 8.80
CA GLU A 83 -5.15 -4.60 10.20
C GLU A 83 -6.35 -4.40 11.12
N THR A 84 -7.10 -3.31 10.93
CA THR A 84 -8.32 -3.04 11.70
C THR A 84 -9.37 -4.13 11.49
N MET A 85 -9.58 -4.58 10.25
CA MET A 85 -10.54 -5.65 9.96
C MET A 85 -10.11 -6.99 10.58
N LEU A 86 -8.82 -7.33 10.53
CA LEU A 86 -8.29 -8.55 11.16
C LEU A 86 -8.51 -8.55 12.67
N LEU A 87 -8.25 -7.42 13.34
CA LEU A 87 -8.48 -7.29 14.78
C LEU A 87 -9.97 -7.44 15.14
N GLN A 88 -10.87 -6.89 14.32
CA GLN A 88 -12.31 -7.04 14.52
C GLN A 88 -12.77 -8.49 14.37
N GLU A 89 -12.23 -9.22 13.38
CA GLU A 89 -12.52 -10.65 13.20
C GLU A 89 -12.03 -11.47 14.39
N GLU A 90 -10.80 -11.23 14.85
CA GLU A 90 -10.22 -11.95 15.98
C GLU A 90 -11.09 -11.76 17.24
N MET A 91 -11.52 -10.53 17.53
CA MET A 91 -12.41 -10.22 18.64
C MET A 91 -13.76 -10.94 18.52
N ALA A 92 -14.36 -10.95 17.33
CA ALA A 92 -15.64 -11.62 17.08
C ALA A 92 -15.52 -13.14 17.22
N SER A 93 -14.43 -13.72 16.73
CA SER A 93 -14.13 -15.15 16.84
C SER A 93 -13.93 -15.57 18.30
N GLN A 94 -13.18 -14.80 19.08
CA GLN A 94 -13.00 -15.05 20.52
C GLN A 94 -14.32 -14.97 21.29
N ALA A 95 -15.17 -13.98 20.99
CA ALA A 95 -16.47 -13.85 21.63
C ALA A 95 -17.40 -15.04 21.33
N ALA A 96 -17.35 -15.58 20.10
CA ALA A 96 -18.14 -16.75 19.71
C ALA A 96 -17.67 -18.06 20.39
N HIS A 97 -16.39 -18.17 20.77
CA HIS A 97 -15.85 -19.37 21.44
C HIS A 97 -16.04 -19.38 22.96
N GLN A 98 -16.50 -18.26 23.57
CA GLN A 98 -16.76 -18.15 25.01
C GLN A 98 -18.19 -18.54 25.42
N TYR A 99 -19.08 -18.82 24.45
CA TYR A 99 -20.44 -19.30 24.65
C TYR A 99 -20.61 -20.75 24.16
#